data_AF-A0A2E2B3E4-F1
#
_entry.id   AF-A0A2E2B3E4-F1
#
_cell.length_a   1.000
_cell.length_b   1.000
_cell.length_c   1.000
_cell.angle_alpha   90.00
_cell.angle_beta   90.00
_cell.angle_gamma   90.00
#
_symmetry.space_group_name_H-M   'P 1'
#
loop_
_entity.id
_entity.type
_entity.pdbx_description
1 polymer ?
#
loop_
_entity_poly.entity_id
_entity_poly.type
_entity_poly.pdbx_seq_one_letter_code
_entity_poly.pdbx_strand_id
1 'polypeptide(L)'
;MARSDSGNRISIQTRDLLILNELVESRVVTTNHLAHMFFDSKLPAAYKRIGLLKSAGLITQTRKRSITQPAILQIKRSGFNCLSERMVVDITWKNVERHNRISDSLLLHELALVDTKVAFVSQMQGVDNLHLVSFKTLETHLPNYSTTYLEREKCLRPDAYIHISNDSTDTHFFLEIDQSTQSHRVIQEKAIAYRSYYKSGRFASRKHRKSSPPESAPFRVLFVCRTKERRDNLAASLLDIEPPVLKQCWFASIDDVTANVLGDIWITPYEIKETRNKKRGLINSRLFPDNCDKK
;
A
#
# COMPACT_ATOMS: atom_id res chain seq x y z
N MET A 1 36.81 13.06 -37.24
CA MET A 1 35.88 14.11 -36.78
C MET A 1 35.03 13.54 -35.66
N ALA A 2 35.47 13.73 -34.42
CA ALA A 2 34.67 13.40 -33.24
C ALA A 2 33.54 14.43 -33.14
N ARG A 3 32.29 14.00 -33.26
CA ARG A 3 31.13 14.82 -32.87
C ARG A 3 31.28 15.06 -31.38
N SER A 4 31.51 16.32 -31.01
CA SER A 4 31.37 16.79 -29.64
C SER A 4 29.93 16.52 -29.23
N ASP A 5 29.75 15.48 -28.41
CA ASP A 5 28.51 15.22 -27.72
C ASP A 5 28.36 16.34 -26.67
N SER A 6 27.82 17.48 -27.11
CA SER A 6 27.30 18.53 -26.24
C SER A 6 26.04 17.95 -25.59
N GLY A 7 26.24 16.93 -24.77
CA GLY A 7 25.22 16.22 -24.03
C GLY A 7 24.45 17.26 -23.26
N ASN A 8 23.16 17.36 -23.57
CA ASN A 8 22.24 18.31 -22.99
C ASN A 8 22.22 18.06 -21.46
N ARG A 9 23.09 18.77 -20.73
CA ARG A 9 23.25 18.59 -19.28
C ARG A 9 22.00 19.15 -18.63
N ILE A 10 21.04 18.26 -18.39
CA ILE A 10 19.86 18.58 -17.59
C ILE A 10 20.33 19.07 -16.21
N SER A 11 19.82 20.22 -15.78
CA SER A 11 19.95 20.65 -14.39
C SER A 11 18.97 19.84 -13.55
N ILE A 12 19.51 19.02 -12.63
CA ILE A 12 18.74 18.13 -11.75
C ILE A 12 18.05 18.97 -10.67
N GLN A 13 16.74 18.77 -10.53
CA GLN A 13 15.90 19.42 -9.53
C GLN A 13 15.62 18.45 -8.37
N THR A 14 15.26 18.97 -7.19
CA THR A 14 14.81 18.16 -6.06
C THR A 14 13.69 17.20 -6.44
N ARG A 15 12.74 17.67 -7.27
CA ARG A 15 11.65 16.84 -7.80
C ARG A 15 12.17 15.62 -8.59
N ASP A 16 13.25 15.77 -9.35
CA ASP A 16 13.79 14.63 -10.10
C ASP A 16 14.37 13.58 -9.17
N LEU A 17 15.03 14.00 -8.08
CA LEU A 17 15.54 13.08 -7.07
C LEU A 17 14.38 12.33 -6.40
N LEU A 18 13.27 13.01 -6.10
CA LEU A 18 12.05 12.36 -5.59
C LEU A 18 11.47 11.36 -6.59
N ILE A 19 11.42 11.71 -7.88
CA ILE A 19 10.99 10.79 -8.95
C ILE A 19 11.93 9.58 -9.05
N LEU A 20 13.24 9.78 -9.03
CA LEU A 20 14.21 8.69 -9.10
C LEU A 20 14.09 7.78 -7.87
N ASN A 21 13.92 8.35 -6.67
CA ASN A 21 13.67 7.60 -5.45
C ASN A 21 12.35 6.80 -5.55
N GLU A 22 11.30 7.37 -6.13
CA GLU A 22 10.03 6.68 -6.36
C GLU A 22 10.18 5.49 -7.32
N LEU A 23 10.98 5.64 -8.38
CA LEU A 23 11.27 4.54 -9.32
C LEU A 23 12.18 3.45 -8.73
N VAL A 24 12.86 3.76 -7.63
CA VAL A 24 13.56 2.77 -6.82
C VAL A 24 12.57 2.06 -5.90
N GLU A 25 11.76 2.83 -5.18
CA GLU A 25 10.83 2.34 -4.16
C GLU A 25 9.71 1.48 -4.78
N SER A 26 9.15 1.93 -5.90
CA SER A 26 7.98 1.32 -6.52
C SER A 26 8.32 0.62 -7.83
N ARG A 27 7.93 -0.65 -7.90
CA ARG A 27 8.32 -1.56 -8.99
C ARG A 27 7.71 -1.18 -10.34
N VAL A 28 6.49 -0.65 -10.31
CA VAL A 28 5.73 -0.24 -11.50
C VAL A 28 5.23 1.17 -11.32
N VAL A 29 5.77 2.10 -12.10
CA VAL A 29 5.31 3.50 -12.06
C VAL A 29 5.06 3.99 -13.48
N THR A 30 3.97 4.72 -13.67
CA THR A 30 3.63 5.34 -14.96
C THR A 30 3.85 6.84 -14.93
N THR A 31 3.86 7.49 -16.09
CA THR A 31 3.86 8.96 -16.15
C THR A 31 2.63 9.56 -15.45
N ASN A 32 1.47 8.89 -15.50
CA ASN A 32 0.27 9.36 -14.82
C ASN A 32 0.45 9.36 -13.30
N HIS A 33 1.02 8.29 -12.75
CA HIS A 33 1.30 8.20 -11.30
C HIS A 33 2.22 9.33 -10.86
N LEU A 34 3.33 9.56 -11.59
CA LEU A 34 4.26 10.64 -11.27
C LEU A 34 3.60 12.02 -11.39
N ALA A 35 2.70 12.23 -12.36
CA ALA A 35 1.99 13.49 -12.53
C ALA A 35 1.15 13.81 -11.29
N HIS A 36 0.39 12.83 -10.78
CA HIS A 36 -0.41 12.98 -9.58
C HIS A 36 0.44 13.20 -8.32
N MET A 37 1.59 12.54 -8.19
CA MET A 37 2.43 12.66 -7.00
C MET A 37 3.28 13.94 -6.96
N PHE A 38 3.79 14.41 -8.10
CA PHE A 38 4.87 15.42 -8.14
C PHE A 38 4.58 16.65 -8.99
N PHE A 39 3.47 16.69 -9.73
CA PHE A 39 3.17 17.76 -10.68
C PHE A 39 1.74 18.32 -10.53
N ASP A 40 1.11 18.20 -9.36
CA ASP A 40 -0.27 18.64 -9.13
C ASP A 40 -1.25 18.09 -10.17
N SER A 41 -1.04 16.83 -10.59
CA SER A 41 -1.81 16.17 -11.66
C SER A 41 -1.67 16.81 -13.07
N LYS A 42 -0.71 17.73 -13.28
CA LYS A 42 -0.45 18.38 -14.58
C LYS A 42 0.34 17.47 -15.52
N LEU A 43 -0.37 16.60 -16.24
CA LEU A 43 0.21 15.64 -17.19
C LEU A 43 1.20 16.23 -18.21
N PRO A 44 0.92 17.37 -18.89
CA PRO A 44 1.86 17.94 -19.86
C PRO A 44 3.21 18.33 -19.23
N ALA A 45 3.19 18.84 -17.99
CA ALA A 45 4.41 19.18 -17.25
C ALA A 45 5.21 17.93 -16.89
N ALA A 46 4.52 16.87 -16.44
CA ALA A 46 5.14 15.59 -16.17
C ALA A 46 5.78 14.98 -17.43
N TYR A 47 5.07 14.93 -18.55
CA TYR A 47 5.62 14.42 -19.83
C TYR A 47 6.87 15.18 -20.28
N LYS A 48 6.83 16.52 -20.21
CA LYS A 48 7.99 17.35 -20.56
C LYS A 48 9.20 17.01 -19.67
N ARG A 49 9.01 16.93 -18.35
CA ARG A 49 10.13 16.67 -17.42
C ARG A 49 10.64 15.23 -17.52
N ILE A 50 9.76 14.25 -17.60
CA ILE A 50 10.10 12.83 -17.80
C ILE A 50 10.83 12.65 -19.14
N GLY A 51 10.43 13.38 -20.18
CA GLY A 51 11.16 13.43 -21.45
C GLY A 51 12.62 13.84 -21.29
N LEU A 52 12.88 14.91 -20.51
CA LEU A 52 14.25 15.35 -20.22
C LEU A 52 15.05 14.30 -19.44
N LEU A 53 14.45 13.65 -18.43
CA LEU A 53 15.10 12.57 -17.68
C LEU A 53 15.43 11.36 -18.56
N LYS A 54 14.57 11.04 -19.54
CA LYS A 54 14.83 9.99 -20.54
C LYS A 54 15.95 10.37 -21.49
N SER A 55 15.95 11.60 -22.02
CA SER A 55 16.99 12.12 -22.91
C SER A 55 18.35 12.20 -22.23
N ALA A 56 18.40 12.52 -20.93
CA ALA A 56 19.60 12.46 -20.11
C ALA A 56 20.01 11.03 -19.73
N GLY A 57 19.24 10.02 -20.15
CA GLY A 57 19.54 8.62 -19.90
C GLY A 57 19.42 8.20 -18.44
N LEU A 58 18.70 8.94 -17.58
CA LEU A 58 18.53 8.61 -16.17
C LEU A 58 17.41 7.59 -15.93
N ILE A 59 16.41 7.59 -16.81
CA ILE A 59 15.28 6.67 -16.77
C ILE A 59 15.02 6.08 -18.16
N THR A 60 14.22 5.01 -18.21
CA THR A 60 13.71 4.39 -19.42
C THR A 60 12.21 4.14 -19.31
N GLN A 61 11.60 3.74 -20.42
CA GLN A 61 10.25 3.21 -20.43
C GLN A 61 10.23 1.83 -21.08
N THR A 62 9.40 0.93 -20.58
CA THR A 62 9.12 -0.34 -21.25
C THR A 62 8.32 -0.09 -22.52
N ARG A 63 8.40 -1.02 -23.48
CA ARG A 63 7.43 -1.04 -24.58
C ARG A 63 6.06 -1.35 -23.99
N LYS A 64 5.03 -0.66 -24.49
CA LYS A 64 3.65 -1.02 -24.16
C LYS A 64 3.39 -2.47 -24.56
N ARG A 65 2.88 -3.28 -23.62
CA ARG A 65 2.53 -4.68 -23.86
C ARG A 65 1.19 -4.80 -24.62
N SER A 66 0.31 -3.79 -24.50
CA SER A 66 -0.92 -3.64 -25.27
C SER A 66 -1.28 -2.16 -25.46
N ILE A 67 -2.26 -1.85 -26.31
CA ILE A 67 -2.81 -0.50 -26.48
C ILE A 67 -3.38 0.05 -25.16
N THR A 68 -3.97 -0.84 -24.34
CA THR A 68 -4.65 -0.51 -23.09
C THR A 68 -3.71 -0.39 -21.90
N GLN A 69 -2.48 -0.93 -21.97
CA GLN A 69 -1.54 -0.87 -20.85
C GLN A 69 -0.60 0.35 -20.97
N PRO A 70 -0.41 1.12 -19.88
CA PRO A 70 0.49 2.25 -19.87
C PRO A 70 1.95 1.80 -19.99
N ALA A 71 2.81 2.68 -20.51
CA ALA A 71 4.24 2.44 -20.48
C ALA A 71 4.75 2.56 -19.04
N ILE A 72 5.56 1.59 -18.62
CA ILE A 72 6.13 1.55 -17.26
C ILE A 72 7.48 2.25 -17.31
N LEU A 73 7.70 3.17 -16.38
CA LEU A 73 8.96 3.85 -16.18
C LEU A 73 9.88 3.01 -15.30
N GLN A 74 11.16 3.00 -15.64
CA GLN A 74 12.19 2.30 -14.88
C GLN A 74 13.41 3.20 -14.74
N ILE A 75 14.03 3.19 -13.56
CA ILE A 75 15.30 3.87 -13.34
C ILE A 75 16.44 3.13 -14.06
N LYS A 76 17.36 3.87 -14.68
CA LYS A 76 18.61 3.34 -15.24
C LYS A 76 19.73 3.44 -14.21
N ARG A 77 20.82 2.70 -14.40
CA ARG A 77 21.99 2.72 -13.50
C ARG A 77 22.57 4.13 -13.29
N SER A 78 22.61 4.93 -14.35
CA SER A 78 22.98 6.36 -14.30
C SER A 78 22.05 7.19 -13.41
N GLY A 79 20.73 6.97 -13.49
CA GLY A 79 19.75 7.59 -12.60
C GLY A 79 19.93 7.17 -11.15
N PHE A 80 20.17 5.87 -10.91
CA PHE A 80 20.45 5.36 -9.57
C PHE A 80 21.73 5.97 -8.98
N ASN A 81 22.82 6.02 -9.74
CA ASN A 81 24.06 6.66 -9.30
C ASN A 81 23.83 8.15 -8.99
N CYS A 82 23.10 8.86 -9.85
CA CYS A 82 22.76 10.27 -9.64
C CYS A 82 21.97 10.49 -8.35
N LEU A 83 21.03 9.58 -8.04
CA LEU A 83 20.26 9.58 -6.80
C LEU A 83 21.16 9.31 -5.59
N SER A 84 21.95 8.23 -5.62
CA SER A 84 22.79 7.79 -4.49
C SER A 84 23.90 8.78 -4.13
N GLU A 85 24.33 9.62 -5.07
CA GLU A 85 25.24 10.74 -4.80
C GLU A 85 24.61 11.88 -3.99
N ARG A 86 23.27 11.97 -3.98
CA ARG A 86 22.51 13.14 -3.48
C ARG A 86 21.52 12.79 -2.36
N MET A 87 21.18 11.51 -2.21
CA MET A 87 20.23 11.00 -1.22
C MET A 87 20.73 9.67 -0.65
N VAL A 88 20.37 9.40 0.60
CA VAL A 88 20.62 8.09 1.21
C VAL A 88 19.68 7.07 0.59
N VAL A 89 20.26 6.04 -0.03
CA VAL A 89 19.54 4.92 -0.63
C VAL A 89 20.03 3.63 0.02
N ASP A 90 19.16 2.95 0.75
CA ASP A 90 19.50 1.77 1.57
C ASP A 90 19.41 0.45 0.77
N ILE A 91 19.67 0.51 -0.54
CA ILE A 91 19.63 -0.66 -1.42
C ILE A 91 20.72 -0.57 -2.47
N THR A 92 21.07 -1.70 -3.08
CA THR A 92 22.04 -1.72 -4.19
C THR A 92 21.34 -1.68 -5.55
N TRP A 93 22.07 -1.28 -6.59
CA TRP A 93 21.61 -1.40 -7.97
C TRP A 93 21.16 -2.84 -8.33
N LYS A 94 21.82 -3.86 -7.77
CA LYS A 94 21.46 -5.27 -7.99
C LYS A 94 20.10 -5.64 -7.39
N ASN A 95 19.65 -4.95 -6.35
CA ASN A 95 18.29 -5.09 -5.83
C ASN A 95 17.31 -4.46 -6.83
N VAL A 96 17.54 -3.21 -7.24
CA VAL A 96 16.69 -2.48 -8.22
C VAL A 96 16.52 -3.27 -9.52
N GLU A 97 17.60 -3.80 -10.07
CA GLU A 97 17.57 -4.55 -11.32
C GLU A 97 16.73 -5.84 -11.22
N ARG A 98 16.76 -6.51 -10.06
CA ARG A 98 15.89 -7.66 -9.78
C ARG A 98 14.43 -7.26 -9.66
N HIS A 99 14.14 -6.16 -9.00
CA HIS A 99 12.77 -5.63 -8.86
C HIS A 99 12.14 -5.25 -10.20
N ASN A 100 12.93 -4.72 -11.15
CA ASN A 100 12.42 -4.30 -12.46
C ASN A 100 11.91 -5.45 -13.37
N ARG A 101 12.11 -6.72 -12.99
CA ARG A 101 11.63 -7.89 -13.75
C ARG A 101 10.28 -8.36 -13.22
N ILE A 102 9.21 -8.11 -13.98
CA ILE A 102 7.82 -8.31 -13.53
C ILE A 102 7.04 -9.15 -14.54
N SER A 103 6.47 -10.25 -14.06
CA SER A 103 5.52 -11.07 -14.81
C SER A 103 4.21 -10.33 -15.06
N ASP A 104 3.44 -10.70 -16.08
CA ASP A 104 2.12 -10.09 -16.33
C ASP A 104 1.17 -10.27 -15.15
N SER A 105 1.21 -11.42 -14.47
CA SER A 105 0.38 -11.70 -13.29
C SER A 105 0.67 -10.76 -12.12
N LEU A 106 1.93 -10.35 -11.94
CA LEU A 106 2.33 -9.44 -10.86
C LEU A 106 2.11 -7.97 -11.24
N LEU A 107 2.07 -7.65 -12.54
CA LEU A 107 1.91 -6.27 -13.02
C LEU A 107 0.61 -5.62 -12.52
N LEU A 108 -0.53 -6.33 -12.58
CA LEU A 108 -1.81 -5.78 -12.10
C LEU A 108 -1.80 -5.53 -10.59
N HIS A 109 -1.16 -6.41 -9.82
CA HIS A 109 -0.99 -6.25 -8.38
C HIS A 109 -0.15 -5.02 -8.04
N GLU A 110 1.00 -4.87 -8.70
CA GLU A 110 1.91 -3.74 -8.49
C GLU A 110 1.28 -2.41 -8.96
N LEU A 111 0.51 -2.42 -10.06
CA LEU A 111 -0.24 -1.23 -10.49
C LEU A 111 -1.25 -0.79 -9.43
N ALA A 112 -2.07 -1.72 -8.92
CA ALA A 112 -3.04 -1.40 -7.87
C ALA A 112 -2.38 -0.92 -6.56
N LEU A 113 -1.19 -1.45 -6.24
CA LEU A 113 -0.39 -0.99 -5.12
C LEU A 113 0.04 0.47 -5.31
N VAL A 114 0.53 0.83 -6.50
CA VAL A 114 0.94 2.21 -6.80
C VAL A 114 -0.26 3.14 -6.95
N ASP A 115 -1.39 2.69 -7.50
CA ASP A 115 -2.64 3.47 -7.54
C ASP A 115 -3.10 3.82 -6.12
N THR A 116 -3.02 2.85 -5.20
CA THR A 116 -3.30 3.07 -3.77
C THR A 116 -2.33 4.11 -3.18
N LYS A 117 -1.03 3.98 -3.45
CA LYS A 117 -0.02 4.95 -2.99
C LYS A 117 -0.28 6.35 -3.53
N VAL A 118 -0.61 6.49 -4.81
CA VAL A 118 -0.97 7.77 -5.44
C VAL A 118 -2.19 8.38 -4.74
N ALA A 119 -3.20 7.58 -4.40
CA ALA A 119 -4.37 8.06 -3.64
C ALA A 119 -3.97 8.63 -2.28
N PHE A 120 -3.13 7.91 -1.51
CA PHE A 120 -2.59 8.42 -0.23
C PHE A 120 -1.80 9.71 -0.40
N VAL A 121 -0.84 9.75 -1.33
CA VAL A 121 0.01 10.94 -1.54
C VAL A 121 -0.82 12.14 -1.96
N SER A 122 -1.67 12.00 -2.97
CA SER A 122 -2.42 13.12 -3.55
C SER A 122 -3.47 13.68 -2.60
N GLN A 123 -4.20 12.83 -1.88
CA GLN A 123 -5.26 13.29 -0.98
C GLN A 123 -4.71 13.86 0.33
N MET A 124 -3.52 13.44 0.78
CA MET A 124 -2.90 13.99 1.99
C MET A 124 -2.15 15.31 1.75
N GLN A 125 -1.73 15.62 0.52
CA GLN A 125 -1.03 16.87 0.20
C GLN A 125 -1.83 18.15 0.50
N GLY A 126 -3.16 18.06 0.63
CA GLY A 126 -4.05 19.19 0.90
C GLY A 126 -4.75 19.15 2.26
N VAL A 127 -4.36 18.24 3.16
CA VAL A 127 -4.98 18.11 4.49
C VAL A 127 -4.04 18.68 5.55
N ASP A 128 -4.50 19.73 6.23
CA ASP A 128 -3.77 20.32 7.34
C ASP A 128 -3.63 19.30 8.49
N ASN A 129 -2.46 19.31 9.14
CA ASN A 129 -2.14 18.47 10.30
C ASN A 129 -2.13 16.95 10.02
N LEU A 130 -2.08 16.52 8.76
CA LEU A 130 -1.92 15.11 8.40
C LEU A 130 -0.77 14.92 7.41
N HIS A 131 0.24 14.17 7.83
CA HIS A 131 1.47 14.00 7.06
C HIS A 131 1.74 12.54 6.75
N LEU A 132 1.85 12.22 5.46
CA LEU A 132 2.36 10.93 5.00
C LEU A 132 3.89 10.89 5.19
N VAL A 133 4.34 10.43 6.36
CA VAL A 133 5.76 10.34 6.71
C VAL A 133 6.49 9.31 5.86
N SER A 134 5.88 8.14 5.65
CA SER A 134 6.44 7.15 4.73
C SER A 134 5.39 6.23 4.12
N PHE A 135 5.62 5.86 2.87
CA PHE A 135 4.92 4.80 2.16
C PHE A 135 5.97 3.92 1.49
N LYS A 136 6.28 2.79 2.12
CA LYS A 136 7.34 1.87 1.70
C LYS A 136 6.75 0.63 1.04
N THR A 137 7.16 0.33 -0.18
CA THR A 137 6.79 -0.84 -0.98
C THR A 137 7.96 -1.81 -1.14
N LEU A 138 9.21 -1.38 -0.93
CA LEU A 138 10.36 -2.28 -0.93
C LEU A 138 10.50 -3.01 0.39
N GLU A 139 10.66 -4.33 0.28
CA GLU A 139 11.20 -5.25 1.30
C GLU A 139 10.88 -4.84 2.75
N THR A 140 9.60 -4.59 3.03
CA THR A 140 9.04 -4.51 4.37
C THR A 140 9.01 -5.91 4.99
N HIS A 141 10.19 -6.53 5.11
CA HIS A 141 10.36 -7.81 5.77
C HIS A 141 10.10 -7.61 7.27
N LEU A 142 8.89 -7.99 7.67
CA LEU A 142 8.63 -8.25 9.06
C LEU A 142 9.37 -9.56 9.42
N PRO A 143 9.95 -9.64 10.62
CA PRO A 143 10.70 -10.83 11.01
C PRO A 143 9.73 -12.02 11.01
N ASN A 144 10.27 -13.22 10.76
CA ASN A 144 9.49 -14.46 10.78
C ASN A 144 8.59 -14.52 12.01
N TYR A 145 7.31 -14.85 11.82
CA TYR A 145 6.39 -15.15 12.92
C TYR A 145 6.07 -16.64 12.91
N SER A 146 5.89 -17.20 14.11
CA SER A 146 5.29 -18.52 14.28
C SER A 146 3.79 -18.32 14.47
N THR A 147 2.98 -18.97 13.64
CA THR A 147 1.54 -19.13 13.94
C THR A 147 1.36 -20.44 14.67
N THR A 148 0.57 -20.46 15.74
CA THR A 148 0.14 -21.71 16.41
C THR A 148 -0.62 -22.67 15.49
N TYR A 149 -1.16 -22.20 14.36
CA TYR A 149 -1.99 -23.00 13.44
C TYR A 149 -1.22 -23.76 12.35
N LEU A 150 0.03 -23.39 12.11
CA LEU A 150 0.93 -24.05 11.18
C LEU A 150 2.25 -24.09 11.93
N GLU A 151 2.72 -25.27 12.34
CA GLU A 151 4.00 -25.50 13.06
C GLU A 151 5.24 -25.12 12.22
N ARG A 152 5.14 -24.08 11.40
CA ARG A 152 6.16 -23.56 10.50
C ARG A 152 6.19 -22.04 10.62
N GLU A 153 7.38 -21.50 10.82
CA GLU A 153 7.59 -20.07 10.71
C GLU A 153 7.26 -19.59 9.29
N LYS A 154 6.35 -18.62 9.16
CA LYS A 154 6.06 -17.96 7.89
C LYS A 154 6.53 -16.52 8.00
N CYS A 155 7.21 -16.03 6.97
CA CYS A 155 7.62 -14.63 6.88
C CYS A 155 6.41 -13.78 6.49
N LEU A 156 6.06 -12.78 7.29
CA LEU A 156 5.03 -11.81 6.93
C LEU A 156 5.66 -10.79 5.99
N ARG A 157 5.08 -10.69 4.80
CA ARG A 157 5.54 -9.77 3.75
C ARG A 157 4.34 -8.91 3.36
N PRO A 158 4.09 -7.81 4.08
CA PRO A 158 3.16 -6.78 3.61
C PRO A 158 3.55 -6.32 2.21
N ASP A 159 2.54 -5.96 1.41
CA ASP A 159 2.75 -5.30 0.13
C ASP A 159 3.28 -3.87 0.32
N ALA A 160 2.86 -3.20 1.40
CA ALA A 160 3.48 -1.95 1.84
C ALA A 160 3.37 -1.70 3.35
N TYR A 161 4.20 -0.77 3.82
CA TYR A 161 4.11 -0.13 5.11
C TYR A 161 3.80 1.35 4.95
N ILE A 162 2.87 1.85 5.74
CA ILE A 162 2.45 3.25 5.74
C ILE A 162 2.61 3.81 7.14
N HIS A 163 3.24 4.98 7.24
CA HIS A 163 3.35 5.77 8.46
C HIS A 163 2.76 7.14 8.17
N ILE A 164 1.70 7.45 8.89
CA ILE A 164 1.03 8.74 8.88
C ILE A 164 1.22 9.36 10.25
N SER A 165 1.53 10.64 10.29
CA SER A 165 1.68 11.41 11.52
C SER A 165 0.74 12.60 11.50
N ASN A 166 0.22 12.95 12.67
CA ASN A 166 -0.41 14.24 12.92
C ASN A 166 0.24 14.88 14.15
N ASP A 167 -0.17 16.08 14.53
CA ASP A 167 0.43 16.85 15.62
C ASP A 167 0.49 16.12 16.98
N SER A 168 -0.31 15.06 17.15
CA SER A 168 -0.47 14.37 18.43
C SER A 168 -0.11 12.89 18.40
N THR A 169 -0.12 12.24 17.22
CA THR A 169 -0.09 10.79 17.11
C THR A 169 0.58 10.31 15.83
N ASP A 170 1.36 9.24 15.97
CA ASP A 170 1.84 8.44 14.86
C ASP A 170 0.92 7.24 14.66
N THR A 171 0.42 7.08 13.44
CA THR A 171 -0.38 5.93 13.03
C THR A 171 0.38 5.08 12.02
N HIS A 172 0.33 3.77 12.22
CA HIS A 172 1.04 2.79 11.42
C HIS A 172 0.08 1.81 10.76
N PHE A 173 0.32 1.55 9.49
CA PHE A 173 -0.45 0.58 8.73
C PHE A 173 0.46 -0.38 7.97
N PHE A 174 0.02 -1.63 7.89
CA PHE A 174 0.46 -2.55 6.84
C PHE A 174 -0.62 -2.63 5.77
N LEU A 175 -0.22 -2.74 4.51
CA LEU A 175 -1.11 -2.81 3.36
C LEU A 175 -0.98 -4.17 2.68
N GLU A 176 -2.13 -4.70 2.29
CA GLU A 176 -2.28 -5.94 1.51
C GLU A 176 -3.25 -5.66 0.36
N ILE A 177 -2.79 -5.88 -0.88
CA ILE A 177 -3.59 -5.73 -2.10
C ILE A 177 -4.14 -7.11 -2.47
N ASP A 178 -5.46 -7.27 -2.51
CA ASP A 178 -6.11 -8.50 -2.93
C ASP A 178 -6.68 -8.37 -4.35
N GLN A 179 -5.95 -8.93 -5.33
CA GLN A 179 -6.40 -9.05 -6.71
C GLN A 179 -7.41 -10.19 -6.94
N SER A 180 -7.99 -10.77 -5.88
CA SER A 180 -8.89 -11.93 -5.93
C SER A 180 -8.23 -13.21 -6.45
N THR A 181 -6.91 -13.29 -6.36
CA THR A 181 -6.12 -14.47 -6.75
C THR A 181 -5.84 -15.40 -5.58
N GLN A 182 -6.03 -14.93 -4.34
CA GLN A 182 -5.86 -15.72 -3.12
C GLN A 182 -7.21 -16.25 -2.63
N SER A 183 -7.23 -17.41 -1.98
CA SER A 183 -8.47 -17.89 -1.32
C SER A 183 -8.75 -17.08 -0.05
N HIS A 184 -10.01 -17.10 0.44
CA HIS A 184 -10.35 -16.47 1.72
C HIS A 184 -9.46 -17.02 2.85
N ARG A 185 -9.24 -18.34 2.87
CA ARG A 185 -8.37 -19.00 3.86
C ARG A 185 -6.97 -18.38 3.92
N VAL A 186 -6.34 -18.09 2.78
CA VAL A 186 -5.00 -17.48 2.76
C VAL A 186 -5.01 -16.08 3.38
N ILE A 187 -6.08 -15.31 3.14
CA ILE A 187 -6.23 -13.96 3.71
C ILE A 187 -6.55 -14.03 5.21
N GLN A 188 -7.38 -14.99 5.64
CA GLN A 188 -7.63 -15.27 7.06
C GLN A 188 -6.32 -15.63 7.79
N GLU A 189 -5.49 -16.50 7.20
CA GLU A 189 -4.17 -16.86 7.73
C GLU A 189 -3.24 -15.62 7.85
N LYS A 190 -3.26 -14.71 6.86
CA LYS A 190 -2.53 -13.43 6.94
C LYS A 190 -3.05 -12.54 8.07
N ALA A 191 -4.36 -12.42 8.25
CA ALA A 191 -4.95 -11.61 9.31
C ALA A 191 -4.56 -12.16 10.71
N ILE A 192 -4.61 -13.48 10.90
CA ILE A 192 -4.16 -14.15 12.12
C ILE A 192 -2.66 -13.88 12.34
N ALA A 193 -1.86 -13.96 11.29
CA ALA A 193 -0.42 -13.69 11.35
C ALA A 193 -0.09 -12.27 11.81
N TYR A 194 -0.75 -11.25 11.26
CA TYR A 194 -0.59 -9.86 11.71
C TYR A 194 -0.98 -9.70 13.18
N ARG A 195 -2.01 -10.40 13.64
CA ARG A 195 -2.39 -10.38 15.05
C ARG A 195 -1.34 -11.01 15.94
N SER A 196 -0.83 -12.18 15.57
CA SER A 196 0.26 -12.84 16.30
C SER A 196 1.50 -11.95 16.34
N TYR A 197 1.82 -11.29 15.22
CA TYR A 197 2.92 -10.32 15.14
C TYR A 197 2.71 -9.13 16.08
N TYR A 198 1.50 -8.56 16.12
CA TYR A 198 1.14 -7.49 17.07
C TYR A 198 1.31 -7.94 18.51
N LYS A 199 0.68 -9.06 18.90
CA LYS A 199 0.74 -9.60 20.27
C LYS A 199 2.16 -9.92 20.73
N SER A 200 3.05 -10.27 19.81
CA SER A 200 4.44 -10.56 20.15
C SER A 200 5.24 -9.33 20.64
N GLY A 201 4.71 -8.11 20.49
CA GLY A 201 5.40 -6.86 20.84
C GLY A 201 6.59 -6.52 19.91
N ARG A 202 6.91 -7.39 18.94
CA ARG A 202 8.09 -7.22 18.05
C ARG A 202 8.03 -5.94 17.23
N PHE A 203 6.83 -5.50 16.83
CA PHE A 203 6.68 -4.22 16.14
C PHE A 203 7.01 -3.05 17.07
N ALA A 204 6.46 -3.04 18.29
CA ALA A 204 6.76 -2.03 19.30
C ALA A 204 8.25 -1.98 19.65
N SER A 205 8.89 -3.15 19.82
CA SER A 205 10.32 -3.25 20.09
C SER A 205 11.19 -2.70 18.95
N ARG A 206 10.76 -2.88 17.68
CA ARG A 206 11.45 -2.28 16.53
C ARG A 206 11.32 -0.75 16.50
N LYS A 207 10.16 -0.22 16.90
CA LYS A 207 9.91 1.23 16.91
C LYS A 207 10.63 1.93 18.05
N HIS A 208 10.59 1.37 19.24
CA HIS A 208 11.07 2.03 20.47
C HIS A 208 12.44 1.55 20.95
N ARG A 209 13.10 0.64 20.21
CA ARG A 209 14.43 0.08 20.51
C ARG A 209 14.58 -0.52 21.92
N LYS A 210 13.47 -0.94 22.54
CA LYS A 210 13.38 -1.59 23.85
C LYS A 210 12.22 -2.59 23.84
N SER A 211 12.28 -3.62 24.68
CA SER A 211 11.13 -4.52 24.88
C SER A 211 9.94 -3.67 25.37
N SER A 212 8.98 -3.45 24.47
CA SER A 212 7.85 -2.54 24.70
C SER A 212 6.54 -3.32 24.54
N PRO A 213 5.52 -3.00 25.34
CA PRO A 213 4.22 -3.64 25.20
C PRO A 213 3.63 -3.33 23.81
N PRO A 214 2.87 -4.26 23.19
CA PRO A 214 2.24 -4.04 21.88
C PRO A 214 1.49 -2.71 21.76
N GLU A 215 0.83 -2.29 22.84
CA GLU A 215 0.00 -1.09 22.93
C GLU A 215 0.79 0.21 22.75
N SER A 216 2.12 0.18 22.96
CA SER A 216 2.95 1.38 22.78
C SER A 216 3.24 1.69 21.30
N ALA A 217 2.91 0.79 20.38
CA ALA A 217 3.01 0.99 18.94
C ALA A 217 1.90 0.25 18.21
N PRO A 218 0.63 0.72 18.28
CA PRO A 218 -0.46 0.08 17.58
C PRO A 218 -0.26 0.18 16.07
N PHE A 219 -0.73 -0.84 15.34
CA PHE A 219 -0.86 -0.79 13.90
C PHE A 219 -2.16 -1.44 13.44
N ARG A 220 -2.64 -1.01 12.27
CA ARG A 220 -3.77 -1.62 11.58
C ARG A 220 -3.28 -2.27 10.28
N VAL A 221 -4.08 -3.18 9.74
CA VAL A 221 -3.83 -3.83 8.45
C VAL A 221 -4.92 -3.42 7.49
N LEU A 222 -4.55 -2.74 6.42
CA LEU A 222 -5.42 -2.33 5.34
C LEU A 222 -5.43 -3.43 4.28
N PHE A 223 -6.60 -4.02 4.04
CA PHE A 223 -6.85 -4.91 2.92
C PHE A 223 -7.61 -4.14 1.85
N VAL A 224 -6.98 -3.96 0.70
CA VAL A 224 -7.58 -3.29 -0.45
C VAL A 224 -7.95 -4.34 -1.48
N CYS A 225 -9.25 -4.61 -1.58
CA CYS A 225 -9.80 -5.69 -2.38
C CYS A 225 -10.15 -5.21 -3.78
N ARG A 226 -10.05 -6.09 -4.78
CA ARG A 226 -10.43 -5.78 -6.16
C ARG A 226 -11.84 -5.20 -6.30
N THR A 227 -12.82 -5.72 -5.55
CA THR A 227 -14.22 -5.30 -5.63
C THR A 227 -14.86 -5.16 -4.25
N LYS A 228 -15.98 -4.44 -4.16
CA LYS A 228 -16.78 -4.32 -2.92
C LYS A 228 -17.36 -5.65 -2.48
N GLU A 229 -17.82 -6.48 -3.40
CA GLU A 229 -18.31 -7.82 -3.10
C GLU A 229 -17.21 -8.68 -2.45
N ARG A 230 -16.00 -8.66 -3.02
CA ARG A 230 -14.85 -9.37 -2.46
C ARG A 230 -14.49 -8.84 -1.07
N ARG A 231 -14.49 -7.52 -0.89
CA ARG A 231 -14.28 -6.84 0.40
C ARG A 231 -15.26 -7.35 1.46
N ASP A 232 -16.55 -7.34 1.16
CA ASP A 232 -17.61 -7.72 2.10
C ASP A 232 -17.53 -9.20 2.48
N ASN A 233 -17.30 -10.07 1.50
CA ASN A 233 -17.15 -11.50 1.71
C ASN A 233 -15.92 -11.84 2.57
N LEU A 234 -14.79 -11.16 2.34
CA LEU A 234 -13.58 -11.34 3.14
C LEU A 234 -13.76 -10.84 4.57
N ALA A 235 -14.25 -9.62 4.74
CA ALA A 235 -14.44 -9.04 6.06
C ALA A 235 -15.45 -9.86 6.89
N ALA A 236 -16.51 -10.38 6.25
CA ALA A 236 -17.43 -11.34 6.88
C ALA A 236 -16.76 -12.65 7.28
N SER A 237 -15.86 -13.19 6.46
CA SER A 237 -15.14 -14.44 6.76
C SER A 237 -14.21 -14.32 7.98
N LEU A 238 -13.84 -13.10 8.40
CA LEU A 238 -13.02 -12.88 9.59
C LEU A 238 -13.83 -12.87 10.89
N LEU A 239 -15.16 -12.90 10.83
CA LEU A 239 -16.03 -12.95 12.01
C LEU A 239 -15.86 -14.24 12.80
N ASP A 240 -15.55 -15.33 12.10
CA ASP A 240 -15.51 -16.68 12.64
C ASP A 240 -14.09 -17.13 13.02
N ILE A 241 -13.11 -16.22 12.92
CA ILE A 241 -11.73 -16.51 13.30
C ILE A 241 -11.56 -16.45 14.82
N GLU A 242 -10.92 -17.48 15.37
CA GLU A 242 -10.43 -17.49 16.75
C GLU A 242 -8.89 -17.38 16.78
N PRO A 243 -8.30 -16.39 17.46
CA PRO A 243 -8.97 -15.29 18.14
C PRO A 243 -9.42 -14.18 17.16
N PRO A 244 -10.48 -13.41 17.47
CA PRO A 244 -11.15 -12.51 16.52
C PRO A 244 -10.39 -11.20 16.22
N VAL A 245 -10.07 -10.92 14.96
CA VAL A 245 -9.25 -9.77 14.50
C VAL A 245 -10.04 -8.46 14.24
N LEU A 246 -11.19 -8.32 14.91
CA LEU A 246 -12.30 -7.46 14.48
C LEU A 246 -11.98 -5.98 14.28
N LYS A 247 -10.99 -5.43 14.98
CA LYS A 247 -10.62 -4.00 14.93
C LYS A 247 -9.25 -3.73 14.29
N GLN A 248 -8.46 -4.79 14.07
CA GLN A 248 -7.09 -4.68 13.54
C GLN A 248 -7.08 -4.63 12.02
N CYS A 249 -8.01 -5.34 11.36
CA CYS A 249 -8.09 -5.42 9.90
C CYS A 249 -9.19 -4.51 9.36
N TRP A 250 -8.83 -3.67 8.40
CA TRP A 250 -9.67 -2.67 7.74
C TRP A 250 -9.74 -2.99 6.26
N PHE A 251 -10.93 -2.89 5.67
CA PHE A 251 -11.20 -3.35 4.31
C PHE A 251 -11.80 -2.23 3.48
N ALA A 252 -11.31 -2.07 2.26
CA ALA A 252 -11.89 -1.19 1.25
C ALA A 252 -11.74 -1.82 -0.14
N SER A 253 -12.48 -1.35 -1.14
CA SER A 253 -12.22 -1.74 -2.53
C SER A 253 -11.22 -0.79 -3.20
N ILE A 254 -10.51 -1.25 -4.24
CA ILE A 254 -9.60 -0.42 -5.05
C ILE A 254 -10.33 0.86 -5.53
N ASP A 255 -11.56 0.73 -6.02
CA ASP A 255 -12.33 1.89 -6.50
C ASP A 255 -12.64 2.89 -5.39
N ASP A 256 -12.87 2.43 -4.15
CA ASP A 256 -13.18 3.32 -3.02
C ASP A 256 -11.91 4.05 -2.59
N VAL A 257 -10.79 3.32 -2.49
CA VAL A 257 -9.47 3.85 -2.11
C VAL A 257 -8.98 4.89 -3.12
N THR A 258 -9.08 4.60 -4.41
CA THR A 258 -8.64 5.53 -5.45
C THR A 258 -9.52 6.77 -5.53
N ALA A 259 -10.81 6.66 -5.21
CA ALA A 259 -11.73 7.79 -5.16
C ALA A 259 -11.51 8.69 -3.92
N ASN A 260 -11.47 8.11 -2.72
CA ASN A 260 -11.32 8.87 -1.47
C ASN A 260 -10.76 7.98 -0.34
N VAL A 261 -9.44 7.86 -0.26
CA VAL A 261 -8.76 7.01 0.73
C VAL A 261 -8.92 7.49 2.17
N LEU A 262 -9.22 8.78 2.36
CA LEU A 262 -9.45 9.38 3.68
C LEU A 262 -10.92 9.37 4.10
N GLY A 263 -11.82 8.91 3.22
CA GLY A 263 -13.25 8.85 3.50
C GLY A 263 -13.65 7.66 4.38
N ASP A 264 -14.95 7.60 4.68
CA ASP A 264 -15.61 6.51 5.41
C ASP A 264 -15.78 5.26 4.53
N ILE A 265 -14.70 4.80 3.92
CA ILE A 265 -14.65 3.64 3.02
C ILE A 265 -14.13 2.37 3.69
N TRP A 266 -13.47 2.53 4.84
CA TRP A 266 -12.79 1.47 5.55
C TRP A 266 -13.77 0.78 6.49
N ILE A 267 -14.10 -0.47 6.18
CA ILE A 267 -14.97 -1.29 7.03
C ILE A 267 -14.14 -2.30 7.83
N THR A 268 -14.62 -2.61 9.02
CA THR A 268 -14.05 -3.61 9.91
C THR A 268 -14.97 -4.82 10.02
N PRO A 269 -14.43 -6.01 10.34
CA PRO A 269 -15.29 -7.15 10.69
C PRO A 269 -16.23 -6.81 11.86
N TYR A 270 -15.82 -5.95 12.79
CA TYR A 270 -16.69 -5.49 13.88
C TYR A 270 -17.97 -4.82 13.37
N GLU A 271 -17.88 -3.87 12.44
CA GLU A 271 -19.04 -3.14 11.90
C GLU A 271 -19.99 -4.05 11.11
N ILE A 272 -19.45 -5.05 10.41
CA ILE A 272 -20.27 -6.08 9.75
C ILE A 272 -21.05 -6.89 10.79
N LYS A 273 -20.42 -7.26 11.91
CA LYS A 273 -21.08 -7.98 13.01
C LYS A 273 -22.24 -7.15 13.57
N GLU A 274 -22.02 -5.87 13.84
CA GLU A 274 -23.06 -4.96 14.34
C GLU A 274 -24.22 -4.82 13.35
N THR A 275 -23.92 -4.66 12.06
CA THR A 275 -24.94 -4.54 11.01
C THR A 275 -25.77 -5.82 10.89
N ARG A 276 -25.14 -7.00 10.96
CA ARG A 276 -25.84 -8.31 10.97
C ARG A 276 -26.73 -8.46 12.19
N ASN A 277 -26.27 -8.04 13.36
CA ASN A 277 -27.05 -8.12 14.60
C ASN A 277 -28.26 -7.18 14.57
N LYS A 278 -28.10 -5.94 14.06
CA LYS A 278 -29.21 -5.00 13.86
C LYS A 278 -30.26 -5.56 12.89
N LYS A 279 -29.83 -6.14 11.76
CA LYS A 279 -30.75 -6.80 10.80
C LYS A 279 -31.47 -7.99 11.42
N ARG A 280 -30.80 -8.82 12.21
CA ARG A 280 -31.44 -9.93 12.95
C ARG A 280 -32.45 -9.43 13.98
N GLY A 281 -32.14 -8.37 14.73
CA GLY A 281 -33.09 -7.73 15.66
C GLY A 281 -34.33 -7.15 14.96
N LEU A 282 -34.15 -6.55 13.78
CA LEU A 282 -35.25 -6.05 12.94
C LEU A 282 -36.10 -7.17 12.33
N ILE A 283 -35.49 -8.31 11.97
CA ILE A 283 -36.22 -9.49 11.48
C ILE A 283 -36.98 -10.16 12.64
N ASN A 284 -36.34 -10.31 13.80
CA ASN A 284 -36.98 -10.93 14.97
C ASN A 284 -38.13 -10.09 15.51
N SER A 285 -38.02 -8.75 15.55
CA SER A 285 -39.13 -7.85 15.92
C SER A 285 -40.26 -7.80 14.89
N ARG A 286 -39.99 -8.14 13.62
CA ARG A 286 -41.03 -8.28 12.58
C ARG A 286 -41.72 -9.65 12.60
N LEU A 287 -41.00 -10.71 12.96
CA LEU A 287 -41.52 -12.08 13.04
C LEU A 287 -42.20 -12.39 14.38
N PHE A 288 -41.75 -11.73 15.44
CA PHE A 288 -42.31 -11.83 16.78
C PHE A 288 -42.51 -10.40 17.32
N PRO A 289 -43.54 -9.67 16.85
CA PRO A 289 -43.95 -8.45 17.53
C PRO A 289 -44.32 -8.85 18.97
N ASP A 290 -43.75 -8.15 19.95
CA ASP A 290 -44.00 -8.41 21.37
C ASP A 290 -45.50 -8.49 21.65
N ASN A 291 -46.02 -9.72 21.78
CA ASN A 291 -47.34 -9.99 22.34
C ASN A 291 -47.23 -9.82 23.86
N CYS A 292 -47.02 -8.58 24.30
CA CYS A 292 -47.25 -8.16 25.68
C CYS A 292 -48.31 -7.07 25.64
N ASP A 293 -49.56 -7.50 25.39
CA ASP A 293 -50.76 -6.80 25.82
C ASP A 293 -51.94 -7.76 25.76
N LYS A 294 -51.97 -8.73 26.68
CA LYS A 294 -53.24 -9.33 27.14
C LYS A 294 -53.17 -9.69 28.63
N LYS A 295 -53.63 -8.71 29.42
CA LYS A 295 -54.34 -8.77 30.71
C LYS A 295 -53.57 -9.18 31.96
#